data_AF-A0A1W9R3T5-F1
#
_entry.id   AF-A0A1W9R3T5-F1
#
_cell.length_a   1.000
_cell.length_b   1.000
_cell.length_c   1.000
_cell.angle_alpha   90.00
_cell.angle_beta   90.00
_cell.angle_gamma   90.00
#
_symmetry.space_group_name_H-M   'P 1'
#
loop_
_entity.id
_entity.type
_entity.pdbx_description
1 polymer ?
#
loop_
_entity_poly.entity_id
_entity_poly.type
_entity_poly.pdbx_seq_one_letter_code
_entity_poly.pdbx_strand_id
1 'polypeptide(L)'
;MQKIIIKQFGAVKDAEIEINKVLVLIGEQASGKSTIAKLIYFFKSLRDELFDHIYQDNSKDHFDTLSDLILPIQEKFYDFFGSTYHLPYFEIIYYYSIENNMFLKLSLTENKKLHAIFSDKFLSGAFKNKASDMKKLLQKTTQSDSIHEQIAYEQNKYKNIQKLSSFVNEAFCSFQTTSLFIIAGRNATVSYSELFGKYLFANIQSKIEDNKLQTFKKKEQTVDESLMLSFIERVSKIKNLFEKYGNFEGLIEFYL
;
A
#
# COMPACT_ATOMS: atom_id res chain seq x y z
N MET A 1 -9.47 18.93 -10.74
CA MET A 1 -8.02 19.09 -10.49
C MET A 1 -7.70 18.60 -9.09
N GLN A 2 -6.62 17.82 -8.93
CA GLN A 2 -6.14 17.31 -7.63
C GLN A 2 -4.93 18.11 -7.17
N LYS A 3 -4.74 18.23 -5.85
CA LYS A 3 -3.65 19.03 -5.26
C LYS A 3 -3.33 18.58 -3.85
N ILE A 4 -2.07 18.72 -3.45
CA ILE A 4 -1.63 18.54 -2.07
C ILE A 4 -0.98 19.82 -1.54
N ILE A 5 -1.31 20.17 -0.30
CA ILE A 5 -0.70 21.26 0.46
C ILE A 5 -0.10 20.64 1.72
N ILE A 6 1.16 20.95 2.02
CA ILE A 6 1.91 20.38 3.15
C ILE A 6 2.56 21.52 3.91
N LYS A 7 2.39 21.51 5.23
CA LYS A 7 3.07 22.41 6.17
C LYS A 7 3.70 21.61 7.29
N GLN A 8 5.01 21.77 7.46
CA GLN A 8 5.80 21.26 8.59
C GLN A 8 5.76 19.74 8.79
N PHE A 9 5.81 18.97 7.70
CA PHE A 9 5.80 17.50 7.76
C PHE A 9 7.12 16.89 7.28
N GLY A 10 7.86 16.28 8.21
CA GLY A 10 9.18 15.71 7.95
C GLY A 10 10.14 16.78 7.42
N ALA A 11 10.77 16.52 6.27
CA ALA A 11 11.67 17.48 5.61
C ALA A 11 10.94 18.59 4.81
N VAL A 12 9.60 18.53 4.72
CA VAL A 12 8.81 19.48 3.93
C VAL A 12 8.29 20.59 4.85
N LYS A 13 8.85 21.81 4.70
CA LYS A 13 8.43 22.98 5.48
C LYS A 13 7.11 23.56 4.97
N ASP A 14 7.06 23.88 3.69
CA ASP A 14 5.86 24.34 2.99
C ASP A 14 5.93 23.83 1.55
N ALA A 15 4.84 23.24 1.05
CA ALA A 15 4.72 22.83 -0.34
C ALA A 15 3.27 22.87 -0.78
N GLU A 16 3.06 23.39 -1.99
CA GLU A 16 1.78 23.39 -2.68
C GLU A 16 1.98 22.80 -4.08
N ILE A 17 1.37 21.65 -4.35
CA ILE A 17 1.67 20.86 -5.56
C ILE A 17 0.37 20.38 -6.21
N GLU A 18 0.20 20.72 -7.48
CA GLU A 18 -0.87 20.17 -8.32
C GLU A 18 -0.52 18.74 -8.77
N ILE A 19 -1.50 17.83 -8.67
CA ILE A 19 -1.33 16.43 -9.04
C ILE A 19 -1.78 16.22 -10.48
N ASN A 20 -0.82 16.36 -11.39
CA ASN A 20 -1.00 16.10 -12.82
C ASN A 20 -0.90 14.61 -13.17
N LYS A 21 -1.23 14.25 -14.42
CA LYS A 21 -1.06 12.89 -14.95
C LYS A 21 0.39 12.39 -14.80
N VAL A 22 1.34 13.30 -14.99
CA VAL A 22 2.77 13.07 -14.77
C VAL A 22 3.26 14.17 -13.83
N LEU A 23 3.85 13.79 -12.70
CA LEU A 23 4.44 14.69 -11.71
C LEU A 23 5.89 14.27 -11.48
N VAL A 24 6.83 15.18 -11.74
CA VAL A 24 8.27 14.95 -11.52
C VAL A 24 8.74 15.85 -10.39
N LEU A 25 9.25 15.24 -9.31
CA LEU A 25 9.81 15.97 -8.16
C LEU A 25 11.34 15.92 -8.24
N ILE A 26 11.97 17.09 -8.36
CA ILE A 26 13.44 17.24 -8.50
C ILE A 26 13.97 18.11 -7.36
N GLY A 27 15.19 17.86 -6.89
CA GLY A 27 15.85 18.64 -5.85
C GLY A 27 16.93 17.83 -5.12
N GLU A 28 17.61 18.46 -4.18
CA GLU A 28 18.72 17.88 -3.40
C GLU A 28 18.33 16.65 -2.57
N GLN A 29 19.30 15.81 -2.19
CA GLN A 29 19.03 14.67 -1.33
C GLN A 29 18.36 15.11 -0.01
N ALA A 30 17.46 14.27 0.51
CA ALA A 30 16.71 14.53 1.75
C ALA A 30 15.79 15.77 1.75
N SER A 31 15.54 16.41 0.59
CA SER A 31 14.63 17.56 0.47
C SER A 31 13.12 17.24 0.60
N GLY A 32 12.74 16.04 1.05
CA GLY A 32 11.32 15.66 1.24
C GLY A 32 10.58 15.13 0.01
N LYS A 33 11.22 14.99 -1.16
CA LYS A 33 10.57 14.44 -2.38
C LYS A 33 9.87 13.10 -2.17
N SER A 34 10.56 12.15 -1.52
CA SER A 34 9.98 10.84 -1.22
C SER A 34 8.83 10.94 -0.22
N THR A 35 8.87 11.91 0.70
CA THR A 35 7.80 12.17 1.66
C THR A 35 6.55 12.65 0.94
N ILE A 36 6.70 13.59 0.01
CA ILE A 36 5.58 14.07 -0.84
C ILE A 36 4.99 12.93 -1.65
N ALA A 37 5.82 12.11 -2.31
CA ALA A 37 5.35 10.96 -3.08
C ALA A 37 4.59 9.93 -2.21
N LYS A 38 5.10 9.64 -1.01
CA LYS A 38 4.44 8.75 -0.04
C LYS A 38 3.12 9.32 0.47
N LEU A 39 3.05 10.63 0.71
CA LEU A 39 1.80 11.29 1.10
C LEU A 39 0.76 11.20 -0.03
N ILE A 40 1.14 11.51 -1.27
CA ILE A 40 0.24 11.39 -2.42
C ILE A 40 -0.28 9.95 -2.54
N TYR A 41 0.60 8.96 -2.41
CA TYR A 41 0.21 7.55 -2.41
C TYR A 41 -0.74 7.22 -1.26
N PHE A 42 -0.42 7.65 -0.04
CA PHE A 42 -1.27 7.47 1.13
C PHE A 42 -2.70 7.97 0.84
N PHE A 43 -2.87 9.23 0.44
CA PHE A 43 -4.20 9.79 0.14
C PHE A 43 -4.92 9.05 -0.98
N LYS A 44 -4.22 8.70 -2.07
CA LYS A 44 -4.82 7.94 -3.17
C LYS A 44 -5.27 6.55 -2.76
N SER A 45 -4.51 5.90 -1.88
CA SER A 45 -4.81 4.56 -1.38
C SER A 45 -5.96 4.51 -0.38
N LEU A 46 -6.42 5.65 0.16
CA LEU A 46 -7.58 5.68 1.08
C LEU A 46 -8.89 5.30 0.40
N ARG A 47 -8.96 5.44 -0.92
CA ARG A 47 -10.07 4.91 -1.71
C ARG A 47 -10.19 3.41 -1.51
N ASP A 48 -9.08 2.69 -1.68
CA ASP A 48 -9.06 1.22 -1.59
C ASP A 48 -9.37 0.78 -0.15
N GLU A 49 -8.87 1.51 0.86
CA GLU A 49 -9.22 1.27 2.27
C GLU A 49 -10.71 1.39 2.54
N LEU A 50 -11.38 2.45 2.05
CA LEU A 50 -12.82 2.60 2.26
C LEU A 50 -13.60 1.46 1.57
N PHE A 51 -13.15 1.05 0.39
CA PHE A 51 -13.76 -0.07 -0.32
C PHE A 51 -13.64 -1.35 0.52
N ASP A 52 -12.43 -1.69 0.96
CA ASP A 52 -12.18 -2.90 1.74
C ASP A 52 -12.95 -2.89 3.06
N HIS A 53 -13.00 -1.73 3.73
CA HIS A 53 -13.70 -1.59 5.00
C HIS A 53 -15.22 -1.74 4.87
N ILE A 54 -15.84 -1.15 3.84
CA ILE A 54 -17.28 -1.35 3.56
C ILE A 54 -17.57 -2.78 3.11
N TYR A 55 -16.67 -3.40 2.35
CA TYR A 55 -16.85 -4.75 1.84
C TYR A 55 -16.71 -5.83 2.93
N GLN A 56 -15.79 -5.64 3.87
CA GLN A 56 -15.50 -6.61 4.93
C GLN A 56 -16.37 -6.41 6.19
N ASP A 57 -16.99 -5.25 6.38
CA ASP A 57 -17.83 -5.00 7.54
C ASP A 57 -19.16 -5.77 7.47
N ASN A 58 -19.18 -6.88 8.21
CA ASN A 58 -20.36 -7.72 8.41
C ASN A 58 -21.09 -7.43 9.73
N SER A 59 -20.63 -6.44 10.50
CA SER A 59 -21.07 -6.22 11.89
C SER A 59 -22.14 -5.12 12.04
N LYS A 60 -22.07 -4.06 11.23
CA LYS A 60 -22.97 -2.90 11.31
C LYS A 60 -23.69 -2.67 9.98
N ASP A 61 -24.99 -2.45 10.04
CA ASP A 61 -25.83 -2.19 8.86
C ASP A 61 -25.85 -0.72 8.43
N HIS A 62 -25.08 0.14 9.09
CA HIS A 62 -25.01 1.57 8.81
C HIS A 62 -23.57 2.07 8.78
N PHE A 63 -23.37 3.17 8.06
CA PHE A 63 -22.08 3.83 7.96
C PHE A 63 -21.87 4.80 9.13
N ASP A 64 -20.87 4.51 9.96
CA ASP A 64 -20.37 5.39 11.01
C ASP A 64 -19.07 6.05 10.57
N THR A 65 -19.05 7.38 10.52
CA THR A 65 -17.89 8.13 10.01
C THR A 65 -16.63 7.87 10.83
N LEU A 66 -16.76 7.68 12.15
CA LEU A 66 -15.60 7.46 13.01
C LEU A 66 -15.00 6.08 12.79
N SER A 67 -15.79 5.02 12.94
CA SER A 67 -15.29 3.64 12.84
C SER A 67 -15.00 3.21 11.40
N ASP A 68 -15.72 3.76 10.42
CA ASP A 68 -15.59 3.29 9.04
C ASP A 68 -14.61 4.07 8.18
N LEU A 69 -14.11 5.20 8.70
CA LEU A 69 -13.27 6.08 7.91
C LEU A 69 -12.18 6.75 8.75
N ILE A 70 -12.52 7.45 9.83
CA ILE A 70 -11.53 8.21 10.59
C ILE A 70 -10.50 7.29 11.27
N LEU A 71 -10.95 6.24 11.98
CA LEU A 71 -10.04 5.31 12.65
C LEU A 71 -9.15 4.54 11.65
N PRO A 72 -9.67 3.94 10.56
CA PRO A 72 -8.83 3.29 9.55
C PRO A 72 -7.78 4.23 8.92
N ILE A 73 -8.13 5.50 8.66
CA ILE A 73 -7.19 6.50 8.13
C ILE A 73 -6.07 6.78 9.15
N GLN A 74 -6.42 6.90 10.42
CA GLN A 74 -5.44 7.12 11.49
C GLN A 74 -4.51 5.93 11.64
N GLU A 75 -5.04 4.71 11.71
CA GLU A 75 -4.27 3.47 11.79
C GLU A 75 -3.28 3.36 10.63
N LYS A 76 -3.77 3.47 9.39
CA LYS A 76 -2.91 3.45 8.20
C LYS A 76 -1.84 4.53 8.21
N PHE A 77 -2.16 5.73 8.72
CA PHE A 77 -1.17 6.80 8.81
C PHE A 77 -0.05 6.42 9.78
N TYR A 78 -0.39 5.85 10.94
CA TYR A 78 0.60 5.41 11.91
C TYR A 78 1.42 4.22 11.38
N ASP A 79 0.81 3.31 10.61
CA ASP A 79 1.54 2.22 9.96
C ASP A 79 2.56 2.74 8.94
N PHE A 80 2.23 3.82 8.22
CA PHE A 80 3.09 4.37 7.16
C PHE A 80 4.17 5.31 7.69
N PHE A 81 3.83 6.17 8.64
CA PHE A 81 4.66 7.28 9.09
C PHE A 81 5.12 7.17 10.55
N GLY A 82 4.62 6.17 11.27
CA GLY A 82 4.93 5.94 12.68
C GLY A 82 4.17 6.87 13.62
N SER A 83 4.57 6.80 14.90
CA SER A 83 4.03 7.63 15.99
C SER A 83 4.16 9.13 15.72
N THR A 84 3.16 9.93 16.11
CA THR A 84 3.15 11.38 15.95
C THR A 84 3.65 12.15 17.18
N TYR A 85 3.97 11.48 18.28
CA TYR A 85 4.39 12.13 19.55
C TYR A 85 5.63 13.00 19.41
N HIS A 86 6.59 12.58 18.57
CA HIS A 86 7.84 13.29 18.34
C HIS A 86 7.73 14.36 17.24
N LEU A 87 6.59 14.45 16.56
CA LEU A 87 6.43 15.38 15.45
C LEU A 87 5.99 16.78 15.93
N PRO A 88 6.52 17.84 15.30
CA PRO A 88 5.95 19.18 15.47
C PRO A 88 4.51 19.22 14.95
N TYR A 89 3.79 20.30 15.25
CA TYR A 89 2.49 20.53 14.61
C TYR A 89 2.68 20.59 13.09
N PHE A 90 1.82 19.88 12.36
CA PHE A 90 1.78 19.86 10.92
C PHE A 90 0.35 19.98 10.41
N GLU A 91 0.24 20.38 9.15
CA GLU A 91 -1.01 20.39 8.40
C GLU A 91 -0.76 19.84 7.01
N ILE A 92 -1.54 18.85 6.60
CA ILE A 92 -1.51 18.30 5.24
C ILE A 92 -2.92 18.30 4.70
N ILE A 93 -3.15 18.90 3.54
CA ILE A 93 -4.46 18.95 2.89
C ILE A 93 -4.32 18.32 1.51
N TYR A 94 -5.12 17.29 1.25
CA TYR A 94 -5.23 16.68 -0.07
C TYR A 94 -6.60 16.98 -0.67
N TYR A 95 -6.61 17.70 -1.78
CA TYR A 95 -7.79 17.98 -2.59
C TYR A 95 -7.96 16.87 -3.63
N TYR A 96 -9.06 16.12 -3.51
CA TYR A 96 -9.51 15.16 -4.52
C TYR A 96 -10.20 15.86 -5.69
N SER A 97 -10.87 16.97 -5.42
CA SER A 97 -11.33 17.94 -6.43
C SER A 97 -11.33 19.34 -5.84
N ILE A 98 -10.51 20.23 -6.40
CA ILE A 98 -10.51 21.65 -6.04
C ILE A 98 -11.84 22.30 -6.40
N GLU A 99 -12.37 21.99 -7.59
CA GLU A 99 -13.59 22.60 -8.11
C GLU A 99 -14.79 22.31 -7.21
N ASN A 100 -14.89 21.08 -6.71
CA ASN A 100 -15.94 20.66 -5.81
C ASN A 100 -15.60 20.88 -4.34
N ASN A 101 -14.46 21.49 -4.01
CA ASN A 101 -13.96 21.66 -2.64
C ASN A 101 -14.00 20.34 -1.84
N MET A 102 -13.59 19.24 -2.47
CA MET A 102 -13.52 17.91 -1.87
C MET A 102 -12.11 17.64 -1.39
N PHE A 103 -11.89 17.68 -0.08
CA PHE A 103 -10.57 17.48 0.52
C PHE A 103 -10.60 16.67 1.80
N LEU A 104 -9.45 16.10 2.14
CA LEU A 104 -9.11 15.57 3.45
C LEU A 104 -7.93 16.37 4.02
N LYS A 105 -8.12 16.93 5.22
CA LYS A 105 -7.09 17.60 6.00
C LYS A 105 -6.65 16.69 7.14
N LEU A 106 -5.34 16.51 7.27
CA LEU A 106 -4.69 15.87 8.40
C LEU A 106 -3.91 16.90 9.19
N SER A 107 -4.08 16.90 10.51
CA SER A 107 -3.32 17.74 11.43
C SER A 107 -3.12 17.03 12.76
N LEU A 108 -2.34 17.61 13.67
CA LEU A 108 -2.24 17.10 15.04
C LEU A 108 -3.22 17.82 15.96
N THR A 109 -3.80 17.07 16.89
CA THR A 109 -4.47 17.62 18.08
C THR A 109 -3.44 18.08 19.12
N GLU A 110 -3.89 18.78 20.16
CA GLU A 110 -3.06 19.15 21.33
C GLU A 110 -2.40 17.92 21.97
N ASN A 111 -3.12 16.80 22.00
CA ASN A 111 -2.65 15.52 22.53
C ASN A 111 -1.77 14.74 21.54
N LYS A 112 -1.23 15.38 20.50
CA LYS A 112 -0.39 14.78 19.45
C LYS A 112 -1.03 13.64 18.69
N LYS A 113 -2.35 13.41 18.79
CA LYS A 113 -3.08 12.43 17.98
C LYS A 113 -3.39 13.02 16.60
N LEU A 114 -3.34 12.18 15.57
CA LEU A 114 -3.74 12.56 14.22
C LEU A 114 -5.23 12.90 14.19
N HIS A 115 -5.55 14.07 13.66
CA HIS A 115 -6.91 14.53 13.42
C HIS A 115 -7.16 14.55 11.92
N ALA A 116 -8.23 13.90 11.48
CA ALA A 116 -8.63 13.81 10.09
C ALA A 116 -9.96 14.54 9.90
N ILE A 117 -9.98 15.54 9.01
CA ILE A 117 -11.15 16.37 8.71
C ILE A 117 -11.43 16.31 7.22
N PHE A 118 -12.61 15.81 6.86
CA PHE A 118 -13.11 15.91 5.50
C PHE A 118 -13.88 17.21 5.31
N SER A 119 -13.85 17.74 4.09
CA SER A 119 -14.78 18.79 3.67
C SER A 119 -16.24 18.32 3.76
N ASP A 120 -17.18 19.21 4.08
CA ASP A 120 -18.61 18.88 4.17
C ASP A 120 -19.19 18.29 2.88
N LYS A 121 -18.68 18.73 1.73
CA LYS A 121 -19.08 18.18 0.42
C LYS A 121 -18.64 16.74 0.23
N PHE A 122 -17.49 16.35 0.78
CA PHE A 122 -16.99 14.98 0.72
C PHE A 122 -17.87 14.06 1.58
N LEU A 123 -18.08 14.39 2.86
CA LEU A 123 -18.90 13.61 3.79
C LEU A 123 -20.34 14.11 3.91
N SER A 124 -20.95 14.42 2.76
CA SER A 124 -22.34 14.86 2.71
C SER A 124 -23.31 13.80 3.27
N GLY A 125 -24.52 14.21 3.65
CA GLY A 125 -25.57 13.27 4.08
C GLY A 125 -25.87 12.21 3.00
N ALA A 126 -25.83 12.60 1.72
CA ALA A 126 -25.99 11.68 0.60
C ALA A 126 -24.88 10.61 0.53
N PHE A 127 -23.63 10.99 0.81
CA PHE A 127 -22.51 10.04 0.90
C PHE A 127 -22.76 9.01 2.01
N LYS A 128 -23.11 9.47 3.22
CA LYS A 128 -23.36 8.58 4.38
C LYS A 128 -24.52 7.62 4.14
N ASN A 129 -25.59 8.11 3.52
CA ASN A 129 -26.74 7.27 3.15
C ASN A 129 -26.34 6.21 2.11
N LYS A 130 -25.67 6.62 1.02
CA LYS A 130 -25.20 5.70 -0.02
C LYS A 130 -24.22 4.65 0.52
N ALA A 131 -23.32 5.03 1.42
CA ALA A 131 -22.40 4.11 2.10
C ALA A 131 -23.15 3.11 2.99
N SER A 132 -24.16 3.57 3.74
CA SER A 132 -25.02 2.69 4.56
C SER A 132 -25.81 1.70 3.69
N ASP A 133 -26.35 2.17 2.57
CA ASP A 133 -27.06 1.31 1.61
C ASP A 133 -26.14 0.24 1.01
N MET A 134 -24.89 0.59 0.69
CA MET A 134 -23.91 -0.38 0.21
C MET A 134 -23.62 -1.47 1.25
N LYS A 135 -23.43 -1.11 2.53
CA LYS A 135 -23.24 -2.09 3.61
C LYS A 135 -24.42 -3.06 3.70
N LYS A 136 -25.66 -2.54 3.72
CA LYS A 136 -26.88 -3.36 3.76
C LYS A 136 -26.99 -4.30 2.57
N LEU A 137 -26.60 -3.86 1.38
CA LEU A 137 -26.64 -4.69 0.17
C LEU A 137 -25.60 -5.80 0.16
N LEU A 138 -24.44 -5.58 0.78
CA LEU A 138 -23.33 -6.55 0.84
C LEU A 138 -23.52 -7.59 1.95
N GLN A 139 -24.24 -7.26 3.01
CA GLN A 139 -24.51 -8.16 4.15
C GLN A 139 -25.64 -9.17 3.89
N LYS A 140 -26.45 -8.99 2.84
CA LYS A 140 -27.50 -9.97 2.50
C LYS A 140 -26.83 -11.30 2.18
N THR A 141 -27.15 -12.35 2.94
CA THR A 141 -26.72 -13.73 2.67
C THR A 141 -27.90 -14.56 2.16
N THR A 142 -27.63 -15.57 1.33
CA THR A 142 -28.65 -16.51 0.84
C THR A 142 -28.45 -17.87 1.49
N GLN A 143 -29.47 -18.40 2.17
CA GLN A 143 -29.46 -19.73 2.80
C GLN A 143 -30.27 -20.76 1.97
N SER A 144 -30.22 -20.66 0.64
CA SER A 144 -30.97 -21.54 -0.25
C SER A 144 -30.12 -22.67 -0.79
N ASP A 145 -30.69 -23.88 -0.79
CA ASP A 145 -30.11 -25.08 -1.41
C ASP A 145 -30.28 -25.12 -2.94
N SER A 146 -31.07 -24.20 -3.52
CA SER A 146 -31.30 -24.13 -4.96
C SER A 146 -30.08 -23.56 -5.70
N ILE A 147 -29.50 -24.35 -6.60
CA ILE A 147 -28.38 -23.93 -7.46
C ILE A 147 -28.71 -22.64 -8.24
N HIS A 148 -29.95 -22.49 -8.72
CA HIS A 148 -30.37 -21.29 -9.45
C HIS A 148 -30.37 -20.03 -8.57
N GLU A 149 -30.76 -20.17 -7.30
CA GLU A 149 -30.78 -19.06 -6.34
C GLU A 149 -29.36 -18.69 -5.90
N GLN A 150 -28.47 -19.68 -5.75
CA GLN A 150 -27.05 -19.46 -5.48
C GLN A 150 -26.36 -18.72 -6.63
N ILE A 151 -26.61 -19.10 -7.88
CA ILE A 151 -26.07 -18.41 -9.06
C ILE A 151 -26.59 -16.97 -9.13
N ALA A 152 -27.90 -16.76 -8.92
CA ALA A 152 -28.50 -15.43 -8.91
C ALA A 152 -27.91 -14.56 -7.79
N TYR A 153 -27.66 -15.14 -6.62
CA TYR A 153 -27.02 -14.46 -5.50
C TYR A 153 -25.59 -14.02 -5.84
N GLU A 154 -24.75 -14.90 -6.39
CA GLU A 154 -23.38 -14.56 -6.79
C GLU A 154 -23.36 -13.44 -7.85
N GLN A 155 -24.27 -13.48 -8.84
CA GLN A 155 -24.42 -12.40 -9.82
C GLN A 155 -24.81 -11.07 -9.17
N ASN A 156 -25.72 -11.08 -8.19
CA ASN A 156 -26.12 -9.89 -7.47
C ASN A 156 -25.00 -9.36 -6.59
N LYS A 157 -24.23 -10.24 -5.94
CA LYS A 157 -23.04 -9.88 -5.17
C LYS A 157 -22.01 -9.19 -6.06
N TYR A 158 -21.71 -9.74 -7.24
CA TYR A 158 -20.81 -9.12 -8.21
C TYR A 158 -21.29 -7.71 -8.62
N LYS A 159 -22.58 -7.55 -8.92
CA LYS A 159 -23.18 -6.23 -9.23
C LYS A 159 -23.04 -5.25 -8.05
N ASN A 160 -23.24 -5.70 -6.82
CA ASN A 160 -23.12 -4.86 -5.63
C ASN A 160 -21.66 -4.43 -5.41
N ILE A 161 -20.69 -5.32 -5.64
CA ILE A 161 -19.25 -5.02 -5.61
C ILE A 161 -18.90 -3.95 -6.64
N GLN A 162 -19.41 -4.05 -7.87
CA GLN A 162 -19.20 -3.04 -8.91
C GLN A 162 -19.81 -1.68 -8.53
N LYS A 163 -20.99 -1.67 -7.93
CA LYS A 163 -21.63 -0.44 -7.41
C LYS A 163 -20.79 0.20 -6.31
N LEU A 164 -20.27 -0.60 -5.37
CA LEU A 164 -19.36 -0.12 -4.33
C LEU A 164 -18.10 0.50 -4.95
N SER A 165 -17.46 -0.19 -5.89
CA SER A 165 -16.28 0.34 -6.58
C SER A 165 -16.56 1.68 -7.26
N SER A 166 -17.68 1.79 -7.98
CA SER A 166 -18.09 3.03 -8.64
C SER A 166 -18.35 4.16 -7.63
N PHE A 167 -19.05 3.86 -6.54
CA PHE A 167 -19.32 4.81 -5.46
C PHE A 167 -18.03 5.37 -4.83
N VAL A 168 -17.08 4.51 -4.49
CA VAL A 168 -15.84 4.93 -3.85
C VAL A 168 -14.93 5.65 -4.85
N ASN A 169 -14.88 5.23 -6.12
CA ASN A 169 -14.17 5.94 -7.18
C ASN A 169 -14.69 7.38 -7.37
N GLU A 170 -16.02 7.55 -7.39
CA GLU A 170 -16.68 8.86 -7.45
C GLU A 170 -16.32 9.73 -6.23
N ALA A 171 -16.42 9.16 -5.02
CA ALA A 171 -16.15 9.89 -3.78
C ALA A 171 -14.71 10.42 -3.70
N PHE A 172 -13.73 9.65 -4.16
CA PHE A 172 -12.32 10.04 -4.14
C PHE A 172 -11.85 10.69 -5.45
N CYS A 173 -12.75 10.88 -6.44
CA CYS A 173 -12.40 11.36 -7.79
C CYS A 173 -11.21 10.57 -8.38
N SER A 174 -11.18 9.25 -8.17
CA SER A 174 -10.05 8.38 -8.52
C SER A 174 -10.53 7.14 -9.26
N PHE A 175 -10.28 7.11 -10.56
CA PHE A 175 -10.73 6.05 -11.48
C PHE A 175 -9.59 5.14 -11.96
N GLN A 176 -8.42 5.22 -11.31
CA GLN A 176 -7.25 4.39 -11.64
C GLN A 176 -7.47 2.97 -11.11
N THR A 177 -7.16 1.95 -11.91
CA THR A 177 -7.43 0.54 -11.54
C THR A 177 -6.52 0.03 -10.44
N THR A 178 -5.30 0.56 -10.31
CA THR A 178 -4.32 0.12 -9.33
C THR A 178 -3.51 1.29 -8.78
N SER A 179 -3.12 1.17 -7.51
CA SER A 179 -2.21 2.08 -6.82
C SER A 179 -0.89 1.34 -6.58
N LEU A 180 0.09 1.49 -7.47
CA LEU A 180 1.42 0.87 -7.31
C LEU A 180 2.41 1.92 -6.80
N PHE A 181 3.02 1.67 -5.63
CA PHE A 181 4.15 2.46 -5.15
C PHE A 181 5.46 1.71 -5.33
N ILE A 182 6.33 2.22 -6.21
CA ILE A 182 7.66 1.67 -6.41
C ILE A 182 8.63 2.42 -5.50
N ILE A 183 9.24 1.70 -4.55
CA ILE A 183 10.29 2.25 -3.69
C ILE A 183 11.55 2.58 -4.49
N ALA A 184 12.33 3.55 -4.03
CA ALA A 184 13.58 3.93 -4.70
C ALA A 184 14.54 2.74 -4.81
N GLY A 185 15.12 2.54 -6.00
CA GLY A 185 15.97 1.38 -6.31
C GLY A 185 17.11 1.16 -5.32
N ARG A 186 17.81 2.21 -4.86
CA ARG A 186 18.85 2.09 -3.83
C ARG A 186 18.32 1.49 -2.52
N ASN A 187 17.16 1.95 -2.05
CA ASN A 187 16.54 1.41 -0.83
C ASN A 187 16.06 -0.01 -1.06
N ALA A 188 15.47 -0.29 -2.23
CA ALA A 188 15.05 -1.64 -2.61
C ALA A 188 16.21 -2.64 -2.59
N THR A 189 17.30 -2.29 -3.27
CA THR A 189 18.46 -3.18 -3.42
C THR A 189 19.21 -3.36 -2.11
N VAL A 190 19.40 -2.32 -1.30
CA VAL A 190 20.13 -2.44 -0.03
C VAL A 190 19.28 -3.14 1.02
N SER A 191 18.07 -2.65 1.29
CA SER A 191 17.22 -3.12 2.38
C SER A 191 16.60 -4.49 2.13
N TYR A 192 16.43 -4.90 0.87
CA TYR A 192 15.86 -6.20 0.51
C TYR A 192 16.84 -7.10 -0.22
N SER A 193 18.15 -6.78 -0.24
CA SER A 193 19.18 -7.60 -0.91
C SER A 193 19.09 -9.08 -0.53
N GLU A 194 18.90 -9.36 0.76
CA GLU A 194 18.80 -10.73 1.27
C GLU A 194 17.50 -11.42 0.82
N LEU A 195 16.36 -10.73 0.91
CA LEU A 195 15.07 -11.28 0.47
C LEU A 195 15.05 -11.53 -1.03
N PHE A 196 15.52 -10.58 -1.85
CA PHE A 196 15.71 -10.79 -3.28
C PHE A 196 16.68 -11.94 -3.55
N GLY A 197 17.77 -12.04 -2.78
CA GLY A 197 18.70 -13.17 -2.86
C GLY A 197 18.00 -14.50 -2.59
N LYS A 198 17.17 -14.59 -1.54
CA LYS A 198 16.40 -15.81 -1.19
C LYS A 198 15.39 -16.18 -2.25
N TYR A 199 14.60 -15.23 -2.76
CA TYR A 199 13.63 -15.49 -3.82
C TYR A 199 14.29 -15.89 -5.13
N LEU A 200 15.38 -15.20 -5.50
CA LEU A 200 16.16 -15.54 -6.69
C LEU A 200 16.75 -16.95 -6.56
N PHE A 201 17.33 -17.28 -5.41
CA PHE A 201 17.84 -18.61 -5.11
C PHE A 201 16.76 -19.69 -5.25
N ALA A 202 15.61 -19.51 -4.60
CA ALA A 202 14.51 -20.47 -4.65
C ALA A 202 13.98 -20.67 -6.07
N ASN A 203 13.86 -19.59 -6.86
CA ASN A 203 13.39 -19.66 -8.23
C ASN A 203 14.39 -20.40 -9.14
N ILE A 204 15.68 -20.05 -9.05
CA ILE A 204 16.75 -20.72 -9.81
C ILE A 204 16.79 -22.22 -9.46
N GLN A 205 16.71 -22.55 -8.17
CA GLN A 205 16.71 -23.94 -7.71
C GLN A 205 15.50 -24.70 -8.25
N SER A 206 14.28 -24.14 -8.13
CA SER A 206 13.05 -24.74 -8.67
C SER A 206 13.18 -25.00 -10.16
N LYS A 207 13.65 -24.01 -10.93
CA LYS A 207 13.81 -24.16 -12.38
C LYS A 207 14.78 -25.29 -12.75
N ILE A 208 15.88 -25.43 -12.01
CA ILE A 208 16.85 -26.52 -12.21
C ILE A 208 16.23 -27.87 -11.85
N GLU A 209 15.49 -27.96 -10.74
CA GLU A 209 14.82 -29.18 -10.29
C GLU A 209 13.74 -29.63 -11.27
N ASP A 210 12.88 -28.71 -11.71
CA ASP A 210 11.87 -28.95 -12.73
C ASP A 210 12.52 -29.47 -14.02
N ASN A 211 13.61 -28.83 -14.48
CA ASN A 211 14.34 -29.25 -15.67
C ASN A 211 15.01 -30.64 -15.51
N LYS A 212 15.41 -31.04 -14.29
CA LYS A 212 15.92 -32.40 -14.02
C LYS A 212 14.83 -33.46 -14.21
N LEU A 213 13.58 -33.15 -13.83
CA LEU A 213 12.43 -34.06 -13.93
C LEU A 213 11.89 -34.18 -15.36
N GLN A 214 12.25 -33.27 -16.27
CA GLN A 214 11.81 -33.33 -17.66
C GLN A 214 12.49 -34.47 -18.45
N THR A 215 11.75 -35.03 -19.40
CA THR A 215 12.27 -36.00 -20.38
C THR A 215 13.39 -35.39 -21.21
N PHE A 216 14.37 -36.19 -21.66
CA PHE A 216 15.53 -35.71 -22.43
C PHE A 216 15.19 -34.74 -23.58
N LYS A 217 14.11 -35.00 -24.33
CA LYS A 217 13.66 -34.15 -25.45
C LYS A 217 13.12 -32.77 -25.04
N LYS A 218 12.72 -32.60 -23.78
CA LYS A 218 12.14 -31.36 -23.26
C LYS A 218 13.11 -30.55 -22.41
N LYS A 219 14.25 -31.13 -22.00
CA LYS A 219 15.23 -30.45 -21.17
C LYS A 219 15.70 -29.15 -21.79
N GLU A 220 15.63 -28.08 -21.01
CA GLU A 220 16.13 -26.76 -21.34
C GLU A 220 17.61 -26.61 -20.92
N GLN A 221 18.33 -25.70 -21.55
CA GLN A 221 19.68 -25.34 -21.13
C GLN A 221 19.59 -24.47 -19.86
N THR A 222 20.23 -24.89 -18.77
CA THR A 222 20.21 -24.20 -17.46
C THR A 222 21.62 -23.88 -16.95
N VAL A 223 22.57 -23.59 -17.86
CA VAL A 223 23.98 -23.37 -17.49
C VAL A 223 24.14 -22.12 -16.63
N ASP A 224 23.54 -21.01 -17.04
CA ASP A 224 23.63 -19.74 -16.31
C ASP A 224 22.96 -19.84 -14.94
N GLU A 225 21.80 -20.51 -14.87
CA GLU A 225 21.12 -20.83 -13.61
C GLU A 225 22.00 -21.66 -12.67
N SER A 226 22.68 -22.67 -13.19
CA SER A 226 23.55 -23.54 -12.37
C SER A 226 24.78 -22.81 -11.84
N LEU A 227 25.39 -21.97 -12.67
CA LEU A 227 26.52 -21.13 -12.26
C LEU A 227 26.08 -20.07 -11.25
N MET A 228 24.93 -19.45 -11.46
CA MET A 228 24.37 -18.46 -10.54
C MET A 228 24.00 -19.09 -9.20
N LEU A 229 23.41 -20.30 -9.19
CA LEU A 229 23.12 -21.04 -7.96
C LEU A 229 24.42 -21.29 -7.17
N SER A 230 25.46 -21.78 -7.84
CA SER A 230 26.77 -22.03 -7.23
C SER A 230 27.40 -20.77 -6.65
N PHE A 231 27.28 -19.64 -7.35
CA PHE A 231 27.75 -18.34 -6.88
C PHE A 231 26.99 -17.90 -5.63
N ILE A 232 25.65 -17.96 -5.64
CA ILE A 232 24.81 -17.57 -4.49
C ILE A 232 25.14 -18.43 -3.27
N GLU A 233 25.25 -19.76 -3.43
CA GLU A 233 25.63 -20.66 -2.33
C GLU A 233 27.00 -20.33 -1.75
N ARG A 234 27.98 -20.00 -2.62
CA ARG A 234 29.32 -19.62 -2.18
C ARG A 234 29.30 -18.32 -1.39
N VAL A 235 28.58 -17.30 -1.87
CA VAL A 235 28.42 -16.02 -1.18
C VAL A 235 27.72 -16.22 0.17
N SER A 236 26.68 -17.06 0.23
CA SER A 236 26.00 -17.36 1.49
C SER A 236 26.93 -18.03 2.51
N LYS A 237 27.75 -19.00 2.09
CA LYS A 237 28.76 -19.62 2.97
C LYS A 237 29.76 -18.59 3.51
N ILE A 238 30.22 -17.67 2.66
CA ILE A 238 31.13 -16.59 3.06
C ILE A 238 30.46 -15.66 4.07
N LYS A 239 29.21 -15.24 3.84
CA LYS A 239 28.46 -14.41 4.78
C LYS A 239 28.31 -15.08 6.15
N ASN A 240 27.90 -16.35 6.19
CA ASN A 240 27.75 -17.10 7.44
C ASN A 240 29.08 -17.23 8.20
N LEU A 241 30.21 -17.34 7.47
CA LEU A 241 31.54 -17.33 8.07
C LEU A 241 31.79 -15.98 8.77
N PHE A 242 31.54 -14.86 8.08
CA PHE A 242 31.71 -13.52 8.67
C PHE A 242 30.76 -13.26 9.84
N GLU A 243 29.50 -13.69 9.76
CA GLU A 243 28.53 -13.57 10.87
C GLU A 243 28.99 -14.34 12.11
N LYS A 244 29.54 -15.54 11.93
CA LYS A 244 30.05 -16.37 13.03
C LYS A 244 31.21 -15.71 13.78
N TYR A 245 32.09 -15.01 13.06
CA TYR A 245 33.30 -14.40 13.63
C TYR A 245 33.18 -12.89 13.86
N GLY A 246 32.00 -12.31 13.61
CA GLY A 246 31.65 -10.91 13.87
C GLY A 246 32.28 -9.92 12.89
N ASN A 247 33.60 -9.94 12.73
CA ASN A 247 34.35 -9.06 11.84
C ASN A 247 35.53 -9.80 11.18
N PHE A 248 36.26 -9.08 10.33
CA PHE A 248 37.42 -9.64 9.62
C PHE A 248 38.55 -10.02 10.58
N GLU A 249 38.72 -9.26 11.66
CA GLU A 249 39.74 -9.52 12.69
C GLU A 249 39.46 -10.83 13.45
N GLY A 250 38.24 -11.05 13.93
CA GLY A 250 37.85 -12.29 14.60
C GLY A 250 37.93 -13.53 13.70
N LEU A 251 37.85 -13.34 12.39
CA LEU A 251 38.06 -14.40 11.42
C LEU A 251 39.55 -14.72 11.23
N ILE A 252 40.41 -13.70 11.16
CA ILE A 252 41.87 -13.88 11.12
C ILE A 252 42.37 -14.55 12.40
N GLU A 253 41.91 -14.10 13.57
CA GLU A 253 42.29 -14.63 14.88
C GLU A 253 41.91 -16.11 15.07
N PHE A 254 40.88 -16.60 14.38
CA PHE A 254 40.51 -18.03 14.44
C PHE A 254 41.42 -18.93 13.59
N TYR A 255 42.04 -18.40 12.54
CA TYR A 255 42.87 -19.17 11.59
C TYR A 255 44.37 -19.05 11.84
N LEU A 256 44.79 -18.18 12.77
CA LEU A 256 46.16 -18.08 13.30
C LEU A 256 46.31 -18.85 14.60
#